data_AF-A0A7X8XIP6-F1
#
_entry.id   AF-A0A7X8XIP6-F1
#
_cell.length_a   1.000
_cell.length_b   1.000
_cell.length_c   1.000
_cell.angle_alpha   90.00
_cell.angle_beta   90.00
_cell.angle_gamma   90.00
#
_symmetry.space_group_name_H-M   'P 1'
#
loop_
_entity.id
_entity.type
_entity.pdbx_description
1 polymer ?
#
loop_
_entity_poly.entity_id
_entity_poly.type
_entity_poly.pdbx_seq_one_letter_code
_entity_poly.pdbx_strand_id
1 'polypeptide(L)' 'RGATFDRAHFSSFGDFGLIFEVVYYVNSRDYSQYMDIQQEINLRLKEELEKRTIKLAYPTQTVFLSE' A
#
# COMPACT_ATOMS: atom_id res chain seq x y z
N ARG A 1 -16.20 -2.13 -12.55
CA ARG A 1 -15.69 -1.27 -11.45
C ARG A 1 -16.50 -1.63 -10.21
N GLY A 2 -15.92 -2.35 -9.25
CA GLY A 2 -16.63 -2.95 -8.11
C GLY A 2 -16.26 -2.36 -6.74
N ALA A 3 -15.52 -1.25 -6.72
CA ALA A 3 -15.17 -0.53 -5.50
C ALA A 3 -15.27 0.99 -5.65
N THR A 4 -15.57 1.65 -4.54
CA THR A 4 -15.68 3.10 -4.40
C THR A 4 -14.59 3.59 -3.46
N PHE A 5 -13.72 4.49 -3.95
CA PHE A 5 -12.70 5.12 -3.12
C PHE A 5 -13.31 6.09 -2.11
N ASP A 6 -12.78 6.11 -0.89
CA ASP A 6 -13.19 7.02 0.19
C ASP A 6 -12.08 8.02 0.49
N ARG A 7 -10.91 7.53 0.95
CA ARG A 7 -9.81 8.39 1.40
C ARG A 7 -8.44 7.74 1.25
N ALA A 8 -7.42 8.58 1.19
CA ALA A 8 -6.02 8.22 1.34
C ALA A 8 -5.32 9.30 2.17
N HIS A 9 -4.82 8.95 3.35
CA HIS A 9 -4.16 9.90 4.26
C HIS A 9 -2.74 9.45 4.60
N PHE A 10 -1.81 10.41 4.67
CA PHE A 10 -0.55 10.20 5.39
C PHE A 10 -0.89 10.09 6.87
N SER A 11 -0.86 8.87 7.42
CA SER A 11 -1.37 8.59 8.76
C SER A 11 -0.31 8.83 9.82
N SER A 12 0.93 8.41 9.57
CA SER A 12 2.04 8.55 10.52
C SER A 12 3.41 8.29 9.88
N PHE A 13 4.45 8.72 10.57
CA PHE A 13 5.80 8.18 10.36
C PHE A 13 5.87 6.77 10.97
N GLY A 14 6.39 5.79 10.22
CA GLY A 14 6.71 4.44 10.70
C GLY A 14 8.22 4.22 10.76
N ASP A 15 8.64 3.12 11.38
CA ASP A 15 10.06 2.84 11.68
C ASP A 15 10.97 2.83 10.45
N PHE A 16 10.43 2.45 9.29
CA PHE A 16 11.18 2.31 8.03
C PHE A 16 10.67 3.20 6.90
N GLY A 17 9.61 3.98 7.12
CA GLY A 17 9.00 4.78 6.06
C GLY A 17 7.69 5.46 6.45
N LEU A 18 7.09 6.18 5.50
CA LEU A 18 5.82 6.87 5.69
C LEU A 18 4.66 5.87 5.59
N ILE A 19 3.71 5.94 6.54
CA ILE A 19 2.51 5.11 6.53
C ILE A 19 1.36 5.90 5.92
N PHE A 20 0.68 5.30 4.94
CA PHE A 20 -0.54 5.84 4.33
C PHE A 20 -1.70 4.89 4.62
N GLU A 21 -2.81 5.43 5.12
CA GLU A 21 -4.08 4.70 5.25
C GLU A 21 -4.92 4.96 3.99
N VAL A 22 -5.34 3.90 3.31
CA VAL A 22 -6.19 3.96 2.12
C VAL A 22 -7.47 3.18 2.36
N VAL A 23 -8.62 3.82 2.19
CA VAL A 23 -9.94 3.22 2.41
C VAL A 23 -10.79 3.29 1.15
N TYR A 24 -11.42 2.16 0.85
CA TYR A 24 -12.37 1.98 -0.24
C TYR A 24 -13.42 0.94 0.15
N TYR A 25 -14.60 1.03 -0.44
CA TYR A 25 -15.72 0.13 -0.22
C TYR A 25 -15.91 -0.77 -1.43
N VAL A 26 -15.90 -2.09 -1.24
CA VAL A 26 -16.28 -3.05 -2.27
C VAL A 26 -17.80 -3.22 -2.25
N ASN A 27 -18.46 -2.94 -3.38
CA ASN A 27 -19.92 -2.93 -3.49
C ASN A 27 -20.53 -4.33 -3.67
N SER A 28 -19.89 -5.35 -3.09
CA SER A 28 -20.27 -6.75 -3.22
C SER A 28 -20.01 -7.51 -1.92
N ARG A 29 -20.84 -8.52 -1.68
CA ARG A 29 -20.67 -9.48 -0.57
C ARG A 29 -19.88 -10.71 -1.01
N ASP A 30 -19.59 -10.85 -2.30
CA ASP A 30 -18.79 -11.94 -2.84
C ASP A 30 -17.33 -11.75 -2.43
N TYR A 31 -16.82 -12.71 -1.64
CA TYR A 31 -15.46 -12.65 -1.13
C TYR A 31 -14.41 -12.79 -2.24
N SER A 32 -14.67 -13.62 -3.25
CA SER A 32 -13.76 -13.76 -4.41
C SER A 32 -13.65 -12.43 -5.15
N GLN A 33 -14.78 -11.74 -5.35
CA GLN A 33 -14.78 -10.42 -5.96
C GLN A 33 -14.04 -9.38 -5.14
N TYR A 34 -14.16 -9.40 -3.81
CA TYR A 34 -13.36 -8.57 -2.92
C TYR A 34 -11.86 -8.82 -3.11
N MET A 35 -11.44 -10.10 -3.11
CA MET A 35 -10.04 -10.49 -3.25
C MET A 35 -9.47 -10.06 -4.60
N ASP A 36 -10.21 -10.24 -5.69
CA ASP A 36 -9.79 -9.84 -7.04
C ASP A 36 -9.57 -8.32 -7.13
N ILE A 37 -10.49 -7.54 -6.56
CA ILE A 37 -10.39 -6.07 -6.54
C ILE A 37 -9.20 -5.60 -5.69
N GLN A 38 -9.01 -6.21 -4.51
CA GLN A 38 -7.88 -5.87 -3.64
C GLN A 38 -6.54 -6.20 -4.32
N GLN A 39 -6.45 -7.34 -4.99
CA GLN A 39 -5.27 -7.72 -5.77
C GLN A 39 -5.02 -6.72 -6.90
N GLU A 40 -6.04 -6.35 -7.66
CA GLU A 40 -5.91 -5.36 -8.74
C GLU A 40 -5.40 -4.00 -8.21
N ILE A 41 -5.95 -3.52 -7.09
CA ILE A 41 -5.52 -2.27 -6.46
C ILE A 41 -4.05 -2.35 -6.04
N ASN A 42 -3.65 -3.44 -5.37
CA ASN A 42 -2.27 -3.63 -4.90
C ASN A 42 -1.26 -3.71 -6.04
N LEU A 43 -1.59 -4.45 -7.12
CA LEU A 43 -0.71 -4.58 -8.28
C LEU A 43 -0.56 -3.25 -9.02
N ARG A 44 -1.67 -2.53 -9.26
CA ARG A 44 -1.62 -1.19 -9.87
C ARG A 44 -0.84 -0.20 -9.00
N LEU A 45 -1.02 -0.22 -7.68
CA LEU A 45 -0.27 0.63 -6.77
C LEU A 45 1.22 0.34 -6.86
N LYS A 46 1.61 -0.94 -6.81
CA LYS A 46 3.00 -1.36 -6.98
C LYS A 46 3.59 -0.84 -8.30
N GLU A 47 2.91 -1.10 -9.43
CA GLU A 47 3.37 -0.66 -10.75
C GLU A 47 3.53 0.86 -10.86
N GLU A 48 2.56 1.62 -10.34
CA GLU A 48 2.59 3.09 -10.40
C GLU A 48 3.66 3.70 -9.50
N LEU A 49 3.94 3.10 -8.34
CA LEU A 49 5.04 3.51 -7.47
C LEU A 49 6.40 3.19 -8.12
N GLU A 50 6.54 2.01 -8.71
CA GLU A 50 7.75 1.60 -9.42
C GLU A 50 8.07 2.53 -10.60
N LYS A 51 7.07 2.87 -11.43
CA LYS A 51 7.23 3.84 -12.53
C LYS A 51 7.71 5.21 -12.06
N ARG A 52 7.35 5.61 -10.84
CA ARG A 52 7.76 6.88 -10.22
C ARG A 52 9.06 6.77 -9.43
N THR A 53 9.74 5.61 -9.47
CA THR A 53 10.95 5.33 -8.67
C THR A 53 10.70 5.45 -7.15
N ILE A 54 9.45 5.32 -6.72
CA ILE A 54 9.09 5.31 -5.30
C ILE A 54 9.24 3.87 -4.80
N LYS A 55 10.16 3.67 -3.84
CA LYS A 55 10.41 2.37 -3.23
C LYS A 55 9.50 2.15 -2.04
N LEU A 56 8.90 0.97 -1.95
CA LEU A 56 8.23 0.54 -0.72
C LEU A 56 9.28 0.37 0.39
N ALA A 57 8.93 0.80 1.59
CA ALA A 57 9.76 0.61 2.76
C ALA A 57 9.89 -0.89 3.06
N TYR A 58 11.12 -1.34 3.30
CA TYR A 58 11.44 -2.65 3.84
C TYR A 58 12.17 -2.44 5.17
N PRO A 59 12.09 -3.40 6.12
CA PRO A 59 12.81 -3.29 7.38
C PRO A 59 14.30 -3.06 7.14
N THR A 60 14.84 -1.96 7.64
CA THR A 60 16.27 -1.62 7.52
C THR A 60 16.86 -1.39 8.90
N GLN A 61 18.09 -1.86 9.09
CA GLN A 61 18.86 -1.59 10.30
C GLN A 61 20.21 -1.02 9.89
N THR A 62 20.56 0.14 10.44
CA THR A 62 21.93 0.66 10.35
C THR A 62 22.76 -0.05 11.41
N VAL A 63 23.73 -0.84 10.99
CA VAL A 63 24.69 -1.51 11.89
C VAL A 63 25.95 -0.67 11.96
N PHE A 64 26.29 -0.20 13.17
CA PHE A 64 27.58 0.43 13.44
C PHE A 64 28.60 -0.66 13.78
N LEU A 65 29.64 -0.80 12.97
CA LEU A 65 30.76 -1.70 13.24
C LEU A 65 31.81 -0.93 14.04
N SER A 66 32.08 -1.36 15.27
CA SER A 66 33.25 -0.94 16.03
C SER A 66 34.48 -1.70 15.53
N GLU A 67 35.58 -1.00 15.30
CA GLU A 67 36.91 -1.60 15.05
C GLU A 67 37.46 -2.33 16.28
#